data_AF-A0A3M1RRF3-F1
#
_entry.id   AF-A0A3M1RRF3-F1
#
_cell.length_a   1.000
_cell.length_b   1.000
_cell.length_c   1.000
_cell.angle_alpha   90.00
_cell.angle_beta   90.00
_cell.angle_gamma   90.00
#
_symmetry.space_group_name_H-M   'P 1'
#
loop_
_entity.id
_entity.type
_entity.pdbx_description
1 polymer ?
#
loop_
_entity_poly.entity_id
_entity_poly.type
_entity_poly.pdbx_seq_one_letter_code
_entity_poly.pdbx_strand_id
1 'polypeptide(L)'
;NHLPAIVCVTIALDRAIAAWWHDTTSRRDFFVAGLFGTFAVACELPALAFLGLLGLAMLARSVRRTLTAFVPAAAIVAAGFFWTTYQAHGRLTIPYAERGDGTTGENWYDYTYERNGKVYESYWRNRVGIDRGEPSRLMYAVHVLIGHHGIFSLTPVWILAFIGMGVWIAGADDRRLRVLAASIALLTVVCLAFYLMRGQDDRNYGGMSCAFRWMLWFTPFWLTTMIPTLDRMAHSRLWRGTALVLLALSALSAAYPTWNPWTHPWLLEYMTWLGWVRY
;
A
#
# COMPACT_ATOMS: atom_id res chain seq x y z
N ASN A 1 -8.58 6.72 -1.38
CA ASN A 1 -7.28 6.61 -0.68
C ASN A 1 -6.27 5.82 -1.52
N HIS A 2 -6.45 4.52 -1.71
CA HIS A 2 -5.50 3.66 -2.44
C HIS A 2 -5.22 4.05 -3.91
N LEU A 3 -6.24 4.30 -4.74
CA LEU A 3 -6.02 4.65 -6.17
C LEU A 3 -5.23 5.96 -6.34
N PRO A 4 -5.60 7.08 -5.66
CA PRO A 4 -4.75 8.27 -5.63
C PRO A 4 -3.32 7.97 -5.18
N ALA A 5 -3.12 7.13 -4.15
CA ALA A 5 -1.79 6.76 -3.70
C ALA A 5 -0.98 6.01 -4.78
N ILE A 6 -1.59 5.09 -5.53
CA ILE A 6 -0.95 4.40 -6.67
C ILE A 6 -0.45 5.41 -7.71
N VAL A 7 -1.28 6.40 -8.06
CA VAL A 7 -0.91 7.44 -9.03
C VAL A 7 0.25 8.27 -8.51
N CYS A 8 0.17 8.70 -7.24
CA CYS A 8 1.22 9.49 -6.60
C CYS A 8 2.55 8.76 -6.55
N VAL A 9 2.52 7.49 -6.14
CA VAL A 9 3.70 6.63 -6.06
C VAL A 9 4.30 6.41 -7.43
N THR A 10 3.48 6.16 -8.46
CA THR A 10 3.96 6.04 -9.85
C THR A 10 4.72 7.29 -10.28
N ILE A 11 4.14 8.48 -10.07
CA ILE A 11 4.76 9.75 -10.46
C ILE A 11 6.04 10.01 -9.68
N ALA A 12 6.01 9.80 -8.36
CA ALA A 12 7.17 10.04 -7.51
C ALA A 12 8.32 9.06 -7.81
N LEU A 13 8.00 7.78 -8.02
CA LEU A 13 8.97 6.75 -8.39
C LEU A 13 9.61 7.05 -9.74
N ASP A 14 8.80 7.39 -10.75
CA ASP A 14 9.31 7.73 -12.08
C ASP A 14 10.29 8.92 -12.02
N ARG A 15 9.92 10.00 -11.32
CA ARG A 15 10.82 11.15 -11.16
C ARG A 15 12.07 10.83 -10.34
N ALA A 16 11.96 9.94 -9.37
CA ALA A 16 13.12 9.46 -8.61
C ALA A 16 14.09 8.68 -9.50
N ILE A 17 13.57 7.78 -10.33
CA ILE A 17 14.36 7.00 -11.30
C ILE A 17 15.03 7.96 -12.28
N ALA A 18 14.28 8.91 -12.87
CA ALA A 18 14.83 9.90 -13.79
C ALA A 18 15.98 10.70 -13.16
N ALA A 19 15.82 11.18 -11.93
CA ALA A 19 16.86 11.94 -11.22
C ALA A 19 18.15 11.14 -10.97
N TRP A 20 18.05 9.81 -10.86
CA TRP A 20 19.17 8.90 -10.60
C TRP A 20 19.81 8.32 -11.86
N TRP A 21 19.05 8.18 -12.95
CA TRP A 21 19.55 7.62 -14.21
C TRP A 21 20.13 8.67 -15.16
N HIS A 22 19.62 9.90 -15.12
CA HIS A 22 20.16 10.98 -15.94
C HIS A 22 21.38 11.64 -15.28
N ASP A 23 22.39 11.97 -16.09
CA ASP A 23 23.62 12.62 -15.65
C ASP A 23 23.33 13.99 -15.02
N THR A 24 22.39 14.73 -15.62
CA THR A 24 21.90 15.99 -15.09
C THR A 24 20.67 15.74 -14.22
N THR A 25 20.69 16.34 -13.04
CA THR A 25 19.49 16.41 -12.21
C THR A 25 18.60 17.56 -12.69
N SER A 26 17.29 17.49 -12.51
CA SER A 26 16.34 18.60 -12.72
C SER A 26 15.72 19.06 -11.40
N ARG A 27 15.53 20.37 -11.20
CA ARG A 27 14.78 20.86 -10.02
C ARG A 27 13.32 20.40 -10.06
N ARG A 28 12.77 20.24 -11.27
CA ARG A 28 11.41 19.76 -11.49
C ARG A 28 11.22 18.34 -10.96
N ASP A 29 12.18 17.45 -11.19
CA ASP A 29 12.06 16.05 -10.75
C ASP A 29 12.01 15.97 -9.22
N PHE A 30 12.86 16.74 -8.54
CA PHE A 30 12.88 16.82 -7.08
C PHE A 30 11.59 17.43 -6.53
N PHE A 31 11.09 18.52 -7.14
CA PHE A 31 9.83 19.14 -6.74
C PHE A 31 8.65 18.16 -6.89
N VAL A 32 8.52 17.53 -8.06
CA VAL A 32 7.43 16.60 -8.36
C VAL A 32 7.52 15.35 -7.48
N ALA A 33 8.73 14.81 -7.25
CA ALA A 33 8.92 13.69 -6.33
C ALA A 33 8.51 14.05 -4.90
N GLY A 34 8.86 15.24 -4.40
CA GLY A 34 8.47 15.70 -3.06
C GLY A 34 6.97 15.91 -2.91
N LEU A 35 6.36 16.56 -3.91
CA LEU A 35 4.92 16.82 -3.95
C LEU A 35 4.12 15.51 -3.92
N PHE A 36 4.35 14.62 -4.89
CA PHE A 36 3.58 13.39 -5.01
C PHE A 36 3.98 12.34 -3.97
N GLY A 37 5.25 12.28 -3.56
CA GLY A 37 5.67 11.42 -2.46
C GLY A 37 4.95 11.77 -1.16
N THR A 38 4.79 13.06 -0.86
CA THR A 38 4.08 13.51 0.35
C THR A 38 2.56 13.38 0.20
N PHE A 39 2.03 13.61 -1.01
CA PHE A 39 0.60 13.41 -1.26
C PHE A 39 0.21 11.93 -1.19
N ALA A 40 1.14 11.01 -1.51
CA ALA A 40 0.95 9.59 -1.24
C ALA A 40 0.77 9.31 0.27
N VAL A 41 1.49 10.01 1.16
CA VAL A 41 1.31 9.88 2.63
C VAL A 41 -0.07 10.36 3.08
N ALA A 42 -0.52 11.50 2.54
CA ALA A 42 -1.86 12.01 2.82
C ALA A 42 -2.97 11.05 2.36
N CYS A 43 -2.72 10.28 1.29
CA CYS A 43 -3.64 9.27 0.79
C CYS A 43 -3.52 7.93 1.54
N GLU A 44 -2.30 7.54 1.95
CA GLU A 44 -1.96 6.29 2.64
C GLU A 44 -0.85 6.52 3.67
N LEU A 45 -1.21 6.51 4.95
CA LEU A 45 -0.27 6.78 6.05
C LEU A 45 1.02 5.95 5.99
N PRO A 46 1.00 4.63 5.68
CA PRO A 46 2.22 3.83 5.60
C PRO A 46 3.17 4.24 4.45
N ALA A 47 2.72 5.04 3.48
CA ALA A 47 3.59 5.64 2.48
C ALA A 47 4.59 6.64 3.07
N LEU A 48 4.50 6.98 4.36
CA LEU A 48 5.56 7.71 5.06
C LEU A 48 6.91 6.98 5.00
N ALA A 49 6.90 5.65 5.06
CA ALA A 49 8.13 4.85 4.89
C ALA A 49 8.72 5.03 3.48
N PHE A 50 7.87 5.10 2.46
CA PHE A 50 8.28 5.42 1.10
C PHE A 50 8.83 6.85 0.99
N LEU A 51 8.14 7.84 1.57
CA LEU A 51 8.60 9.24 1.56
C LEU A 51 9.98 9.38 2.22
N GLY A 52 10.22 8.66 3.32
CA GLY A 52 11.52 8.62 3.99
C GLY A 52 12.63 8.06 3.09
N LEU A 53 12.42 6.88 2.48
CA LEU A 53 13.37 6.30 1.54
C LEU A 53 13.59 7.17 0.31
N LEU A 54 12.51 7.75 -0.24
CA LEU A 54 12.56 8.68 -1.35
C LEU A 54 13.39 9.92 -1.00
N GLY A 55 13.15 10.52 0.18
CA GLY A 55 13.90 11.67 0.67
C GLY A 55 15.39 11.37 0.83
N LEU A 56 15.75 10.21 1.39
CA LEU A 56 17.14 9.76 1.48
C LEU A 56 17.78 9.59 0.10
N ALA A 57 17.05 8.98 -0.84
CA ALA A 57 17.52 8.82 -2.22
C ALA A 57 17.72 10.17 -2.91
N MET A 58 16.80 11.13 -2.72
CA MET A 58 16.94 12.47 -3.29
C MET A 58 18.12 13.22 -2.65
N LEU A 59 18.29 13.15 -1.32
CA LEU A 59 19.42 13.76 -0.61
C LEU A 59 20.76 13.23 -1.11
N ALA A 60 20.88 11.90 -1.24
CA ALA A 60 22.09 11.26 -1.74
C ALA A 60 22.43 11.69 -3.18
N ARG A 61 21.43 12.02 -3.99
CA ARG A 61 21.65 12.51 -5.37
C ARG A 61 21.97 14.00 -5.42
N SER A 62 21.28 14.84 -4.65
CA SER A 62 21.56 16.28 -4.57
C SER A 62 20.95 16.92 -3.33
N VAL A 63 21.79 17.24 -2.34
CA VAL A 63 21.38 17.95 -1.12
C VAL A 63 20.70 19.28 -1.47
N ARG A 64 21.35 20.10 -2.30
CA ARG A 64 20.84 21.43 -2.66
C ARG A 64 19.43 21.36 -3.24
N ARG A 65 19.18 20.49 -4.22
CA ARG A 65 17.87 20.39 -4.88
C ARG A 65 16.81 19.75 -3.98
N THR A 66 17.23 18.83 -3.12
CA THR A 66 16.33 18.27 -2.11
C THR A 66 15.83 19.37 -1.18
N LEU A 67 16.74 20.18 -0.63
CA LEU A 67 16.37 21.26 0.29
C LEU A 67 15.62 22.41 -0.40
N THR A 68 15.94 22.75 -1.66
CA THR A 68 15.32 23.90 -2.33
C THR A 68 14.09 23.57 -3.17
N ALA A 69 13.81 22.29 -3.45
CA ALA A 69 12.69 21.89 -4.33
C ALA A 69 11.84 20.76 -3.73
N PHE A 70 12.45 19.65 -3.31
CA PHE A 70 11.71 18.51 -2.74
C PHE A 70 11.06 18.87 -1.40
N VAL A 71 11.83 19.42 -0.46
CA VAL A 71 11.35 19.76 0.89
C VAL A 71 10.25 20.83 0.85
N PRO A 72 10.38 21.94 0.10
CA PRO A 72 9.29 22.90 -0.05
C PRO A 72 8.03 22.29 -0.66
N ALA A 73 8.17 21.43 -1.68
CA ALA A 73 7.04 20.74 -2.29
C ALA A 73 6.31 19.80 -1.31
N ALA A 74 7.08 19.05 -0.52
CA ALA A 74 6.56 18.22 0.56
C ALA A 74 5.85 19.06 1.63
N ALA A 75 6.45 20.19 2.02
CA ALA A 75 5.90 21.10 3.02
C ALA A 75 4.55 21.69 2.59
N ILE A 76 4.33 21.99 1.31
CA ILE A 76 3.04 22.46 0.79
C ILE A 76 1.94 21.42 1.08
N VAL A 77 2.20 20.14 0.80
CA VAL A 77 1.22 19.07 1.03
C VAL A 77 1.00 18.82 2.50
N ALA A 78 2.09 18.76 3.29
CA ALA A 78 2.01 18.57 4.73
C ALA A 78 1.24 19.71 5.41
N ALA A 79 1.51 20.97 5.03
CA ALA A 79 0.78 22.12 5.52
C ALA A 79 -0.70 22.05 5.16
N GLY A 80 -1.04 21.68 3.92
CA GLY A 80 -2.42 21.47 3.49
C GLY A 80 -3.13 20.39 4.32
N PHE A 81 -2.48 19.23 4.52
CA PHE A 81 -3.00 18.12 5.30
C PHE A 81 -3.28 18.50 6.76
N PHE A 82 -2.32 19.15 7.43
CA PHE A 82 -2.46 19.56 8.82
C PHE A 82 -3.44 20.73 8.97
N TRP A 83 -3.46 21.67 8.02
CA TRP A 83 -4.40 22.79 8.03
C TRP A 83 -5.83 22.30 7.89
N THR A 84 -6.14 21.40 6.94
CA THR A 84 -7.50 20.86 6.81
C THR A 84 -7.90 20.03 8.02
N THR A 85 -6.97 19.25 8.61
CA THR A 85 -7.21 18.52 9.86
C THR A 85 -7.55 19.48 11.01
N TYR A 86 -6.78 20.56 11.16
CA TYR A 86 -7.02 21.58 12.18
C TYR A 86 -8.35 22.29 11.98
N GLN A 87 -8.71 22.66 10.75
CA GLN A 87 -10.00 23.29 10.49
C GLN A 87 -11.19 22.36 10.76
N ALA A 88 -11.04 21.07 10.51
CA ALA A 88 -12.10 20.09 10.76
C ALA A 88 -12.28 19.74 12.24
N HIS A 89 -11.19 19.74 13.02
CA HIS A 89 -11.20 19.15 14.36
C HIS A 89 -10.63 20.03 15.48
N GLY A 90 -10.10 21.21 15.16
CA GLY A 90 -9.41 22.09 16.10
C GLY A 90 -8.09 21.52 16.66
N ARG A 91 -7.58 20.42 16.08
CA ARG A 91 -6.37 19.71 16.52
C ARG A 91 -5.52 19.30 15.31
N LEU A 92 -4.21 19.14 15.53
CA LEU A 92 -3.27 18.64 14.52
C LEU A 92 -3.12 17.12 14.54
N THR A 93 -3.63 16.45 15.57
CA THR A 93 -3.66 14.99 15.65
C THR A 93 -4.52 14.44 14.52
N ILE A 94 -3.99 13.45 13.79
CA ILE A 94 -4.74 12.82 12.71
C ILE A 94 -5.93 12.03 13.28
N PRO A 95 -7.11 12.04 12.65
CA PRO A 95 -8.30 11.37 13.20
C PRO A 95 -8.09 9.89 13.48
N TYR A 96 -7.26 9.22 12.68
CA TYR A 96 -6.95 7.80 12.88
C TYR A 96 -6.17 7.51 14.17
N ALA A 97 -5.44 8.48 14.70
CA ALA A 97 -4.71 8.36 15.96
C ALA A 97 -5.63 8.48 17.19
N GLU A 98 -6.83 9.03 17.02
CA GLU A 98 -7.86 9.11 18.06
C GLU A 98 -8.66 7.80 18.20
N ARG A 99 -8.25 6.75 17.47
CA ARG A 99 -8.78 5.39 17.62
C ARG A 99 -8.07 4.71 18.80
N GLY A 100 -8.64 4.86 19.99
CA GLY A 100 -8.15 4.26 21.24
C GLY A 100 -9.01 3.11 21.73
N ASP A 101 -8.55 2.44 22.79
CA ASP A 101 -9.33 1.48 23.59
C ASP A 101 -10.19 2.15 24.67
N GLY A 102 -10.26 3.49 24.65
CA GLY A 102 -10.96 4.31 25.64
C GLY A 102 -10.20 4.53 26.94
N THR A 103 -8.97 3.99 27.10
CA THR A 103 -8.21 4.09 28.35
C THR A 103 -7.33 5.34 28.45
N THR A 104 -6.94 5.95 27.33
CA THR A 104 -5.98 7.08 27.31
C THR A 104 -6.47 8.33 26.57
N GLY A 105 -7.78 8.51 26.38
CA GLY A 105 -8.34 9.71 25.74
C GLY A 105 -9.73 9.51 25.14
N GLU A 106 -10.23 10.53 24.43
CA GLU A 106 -11.48 10.45 23.66
C GLU A 106 -11.31 9.48 22.48
N ASN A 107 -12.13 8.43 22.41
CA ASN A 107 -12.19 7.57 21.23
C ASN A 107 -13.23 8.12 20.26
N TRP A 108 -12.80 8.80 19.19
CA TRP A 108 -13.72 9.41 18.23
C TRP A 108 -14.57 8.39 17.45
N TYR A 109 -14.16 7.12 17.49
CA TYR A 109 -14.89 6.03 16.87
C TYR A 109 -15.91 5.41 17.81
N ASP A 110 -15.93 5.79 19.08
CA ASP A 110 -16.90 5.36 20.07
C ASP A 110 -17.84 6.54 20.40
N TYR A 111 -19.04 6.50 19.83
CA TYR A 111 -20.04 7.56 20.00
C TYR A 111 -21.47 6.98 20.01
N THR A 112 -22.39 7.77 20.56
CA THR A 112 -23.84 7.52 20.51
C THR A 112 -24.51 8.77 19.95
N TYR A 113 -25.50 8.61 19.07
CA TYR A 113 -26.31 9.74 18.60
C TYR A 113 -27.78 9.37 18.49
N GLU A 114 -28.66 10.35 18.64
CA GLU A 114 -30.10 10.16 18.47
C GLU A 114 -30.54 10.69 17.09
N ARG A 115 -31.38 9.91 16.40
CA ARG A 115 -32.03 10.35 15.15
C ARG A 115 -33.45 9.83 15.12
N ASN A 116 -34.42 10.74 14.99
CA ASN A 116 -35.85 10.43 14.95
C ASN A 116 -36.35 9.65 16.19
N GLY A 117 -35.93 10.06 17.41
CA GLY A 117 -36.35 9.38 18.65
C GLY A 117 -35.70 8.01 18.89
N LYS A 118 -34.77 7.59 18.01
CA LYS A 118 -34.02 6.34 18.15
C LYS A 118 -32.55 6.65 18.43
N VAL A 119 -32.03 6.01 19.47
CA VAL A 119 -30.60 6.04 19.81
C VAL A 119 -29.85 5.04 18.94
N TYR A 120 -28.77 5.51 18.32
CA TYR A 120 -27.84 4.72 17.51
C TYR A 120 -26.48 4.71 18.20
N GLU A 121 -25.94 3.51 18.41
CA GLU A 121 -24.59 3.33 18.90
C GLU A 121 -23.59 3.23 17.74
N SER A 122 -22.34 3.58 18.01
CA SER A 122 -21.27 3.40 17.04
C SER A 122 -21.09 1.93 16.66
N TYR A 123 -20.95 1.69 15.36
CA TYR A 123 -20.57 0.40 14.77
C TYR A 123 -19.33 -0.21 15.44
N TRP A 124 -18.37 0.63 15.85
CA TRP A 124 -17.08 0.18 16.36
C TRP A 124 -17.13 -0.40 17.78
N ARG A 125 -18.23 -0.18 18.52
CA ARG A 125 -18.51 -0.85 19.81
C ARG A 125 -18.86 -2.33 19.62
N ASN A 126 -19.68 -2.62 18.61
CA ASN A 126 -20.26 -3.94 18.38
C ASN A 126 -19.88 -4.43 16.97
N ARG A 127 -18.59 -4.66 16.76
CA ARG A 127 -18.05 -5.05 15.44
C ARG A 127 -18.57 -6.41 15.01
N VAL A 128 -18.86 -6.53 13.72
CA VAL A 128 -19.40 -7.74 13.11
C VAL A 128 -18.56 -8.16 11.91
N GLY A 129 -18.67 -9.43 11.54
CA GLY A 129 -17.99 -9.97 10.37
C GLY A 129 -16.47 -9.78 10.45
N ILE A 130 -15.90 -9.40 9.30
CA ILE A 130 -14.45 -9.24 9.11
C ILE A 130 -13.83 -8.17 10.03
N ASP A 131 -14.62 -7.17 10.47
CA ASP A 131 -14.16 -6.07 11.31
C ASP A 131 -13.96 -6.44 12.78
N ARG A 132 -14.38 -7.64 13.20
CA ARG A 132 -13.94 -8.25 14.47
C ARG A 132 -12.44 -8.51 14.49
N GLY A 133 -11.86 -8.66 13.30
CA GLY A 133 -10.46 -8.97 13.09
C GLY A 133 -10.12 -10.43 13.39
N GLU A 134 -9.14 -10.94 12.67
CA GLU A 134 -8.65 -12.30 12.80
C GLU A 134 -7.97 -12.51 14.17
N PRO A 135 -8.43 -13.45 15.02
CA PRO A 135 -7.82 -13.72 16.32
C PRO A 135 -6.37 -14.20 16.23
N SER A 136 -6.02 -15.02 15.24
CA SER A 136 -4.69 -15.63 15.09
C SER A 136 -3.77 -14.83 14.17
N ARG A 137 -2.62 -14.36 14.67
CA ARG A 137 -1.65 -13.61 13.84
C ARG A 137 -1.11 -14.46 12.69
N LEU A 138 -0.98 -15.77 12.92
CA LEU A 138 -0.54 -16.71 11.91
C LEU A 138 -1.58 -16.86 10.81
N MET A 139 -2.86 -17.04 11.16
CA MET A 139 -3.94 -17.13 10.17
C MET A 139 -4.08 -15.84 9.38
N TYR A 140 -3.93 -14.70 10.06
CA TYR A 140 -3.90 -13.40 9.41
C TYR A 140 -2.79 -13.32 8.35
N ALA A 141 -1.57 -13.73 8.71
CA ALA A 141 -0.44 -13.77 7.78
C ALA A 141 -0.69 -14.73 6.59
N VAL A 142 -1.22 -15.93 6.86
CA VAL A 142 -1.58 -16.90 5.81
C VAL A 142 -2.61 -16.28 4.85
N HIS A 143 -3.67 -15.69 5.37
CA HIS A 143 -4.75 -15.10 4.56
C HIS A 143 -4.37 -13.81 3.85
N VAL A 144 -3.39 -13.05 4.36
CA VAL A 144 -2.77 -11.89 3.70
C VAL A 144 -1.81 -12.29 2.57
N LEU A 145 -1.15 -13.44 2.66
CA LEU A 145 -0.17 -13.88 1.66
C LEU A 145 -0.78 -14.79 0.59
N ILE A 146 -1.41 -15.89 0.99
CA ILE A 146 -1.83 -16.99 0.11
C ILE A 146 -3.27 -17.47 0.34
N GLY A 147 -4.01 -16.84 1.25
CA GLY A 147 -5.42 -17.19 1.52
C GLY A 147 -6.39 -16.18 0.93
N HIS A 148 -7.52 -15.95 1.61
CA HIS A 148 -8.67 -15.31 0.98
C HIS A 148 -8.50 -13.84 0.60
N HIS A 149 -7.61 -13.08 1.27
CA HIS A 149 -7.20 -11.74 0.82
C HIS A 149 -5.78 -11.74 0.24
N GLY A 150 -5.24 -12.90 -0.12
CA GLY A 150 -3.81 -13.07 -0.30
C GLY A 150 -3.23 -12.29 -1.48
N ILE A 151 -2.07 -11.66 -1.26
CA ILE A 151 -1.30 -10.97 -2.31
C ILE A 151 -1.03 -11.93 -3.49
N PHE A 152 -0.67 -13.19 -3.22
CA PHE A 152 -0.29 -14.16 -4.24
C PHE A 152 -1.45 -15.05 -4.71
N SER A 153 -2.46 -15.27 -3.89
CA SER A 153 -3.63 -16.09 -4.26
C SER A 153 -4.61 -15.30 -5.14
N LEU A 154 -4.85 -14.02 -4.82
CA LEU A 154 -5.71 -13.16 -5.63
C LEU A 154 -4.97 -12.55 -6.81
N THR A 155 -3.67 -12.28 -6.67
CA THR A 155 -2.88 -11.61 -7.72
C THR A 155 -1.57 -12.36 -7.98
N PRO A 156 -1.63 -13.62 -8.49
CA PRO A 156 -0.47 -14.50 -8.65
C PRO A 156 0.63 -13.94 -9.55
N VAL A 157 0.35 -12.96 -10.41
CA VAL A 157 1.37 -12.27 -11.20
C VAL A 157 2.44 -11.60 -10.32
N TRP A 158 2.13 -11.26 -9.06
CA TRP A 158 3.11 -10.70 -8.12
C TRP A 158 4.25 -11.65 -7.77
N ILE A 159 4.11 -12.97 -7.97
CA ILE A 159 5.24 -13.90 -7.84
C ILE A 159 6.41 -13.46 -8.74
N LEU A 160 6.11 -12.98 -9.94
CA LEU A 160 7.10 -12.52 -10.91
C LEU A 160 7.84 -11.26 -10.43
N ALA A 161 7.15 -10.37 -9.71
CA ALA A 161 7.73 -9.17 -9.11
C ALA A 161 8.77 -9.53 -8.04
N PHE A 162 8.44 -10.46 -7.15
CA PHE A 162 9.33 -10.87 -6.06
C PHE A 162 10.55 -11.66 -6.57
N ILE A 163 10.37 -12.51 -7.59
CA ILE A 163 11.49 -13.14 -8.30
C ILE A 163 12.39 -12.06 -8.92
N GLY A 164 11.79 -11.04 -9.51
CA GLY A 164 12.53 -10.00 -10.21
C GLY A 164 13.29 -9.06 -9.28
N MET A 165 12.78 -8.81 -8.07
CA MET A 165 13.55 -8.19 -6.99
C MET A 165 14.81 -9.02 -6.68
N GLY A 166 14.66 -10.32 -6.46
CA GLY A 166 15.78 -11.22 -6.15
C GLY A 166 16.82 -11.26 -7.26
N VAL A 167 16.38 -11.31 -8.52
CA VAL A 167 17.25 -11.19 -9.68
C VAL A 167 18.08 -9.91 -9.62
N TRP A 168 17.43 -8.75 -9.49
CA TRP A 168 18.14 -7.50 -9.60
C TRP A 168 19.10 -7.33 -8.44
N ILE A 169 18.70 -7.69 -7.22
CA ILE A 169 19.55 -7.65 -6.02
C ILE A 169 20.81 -8.51 -6.21
N ALA A 170 20.67 -9.74 -6.69
CA ALA A 170 21.77 -10.70 -6.78
C ALA A 170 22.65 -10.50 -8.03
N GLY A 171 22.07 -10.08 -9.15
CA GLY A 171 22.70 -10.24 -10.47
C GLY A 171 22.65 -9.04 -11.41
N ALA A 172 22.07 -7.89 -11.04
CA ALA A 172 22.11 -6.73 -11.94
C ALA A 172 23.52 -6.11 -12.00
N ASP A 173 24.08 -5.84 -13.18
CA ASP A 173 25.39 -5.16 -13.25
C ASP A 173 25.30 -3.70 -12.79
N ASP A 174 24.19 -3.03 -13.10
CA ASP A 174 23.93 -1.66 -12.66
C ASP A 174 23.60 -1.63 -11.15
N ARG A 175 24.50 -1.03 -10.36
CA ARG A 175 24.31 -0.84 -8.90
C ARG A 175 23.01 -0.10 -8.58
N ARG A 176 22.55 0.81 -9.45
CA ARG A 176 21.31 1.56 -9.24
C ARG A 176 20.10 0.65 -9.26
N LEU A 177 20.07 -0.37 -10.14
CA LEU A 177 19.01 -1.40 -10.14
C LEU A 177 19.02 -2.22 -8.86
N ARG A 178 20.20 -2.61 -8.36
CA ARG A 178 20.31 -3.34 -7.07
C ARG A 178 19.74 -2.52 -5.93
N VAL A 179 20.10 -1.23 -5.84
CA VAL A 179 19.62 -0.33 -4.78
C VAL A 179 18.12 -0.09 -4.90
N LEU A 180 17.59 0.10 -6.11
CA LEU A 180 16.16 0.25 -6.36
C LEU A 180 15.38 -0.99 -5.90
N ALA A 181 15.82 -2.18 -6.34
CA ALA A 181 15.21 -3.45 -5.96
C ALA A 181 15.28 -3.70 -4.44
N ALA A 182 16.44 -3.45 -3.82
CA ALA A 182 16.61 -3.59 -2.38
C ALA A 182 15.73 -2.60 -1.60
N SER A 183 15.58 -1.37 -2.08
CA SER A 183 14.70 -0.36 -1.46
C SER A 183 13.22 -0.76 -1.54
N ILE A 184 12.79 -1.30 -2.69
CA ILE A 184 11.43 -1.81 -2.88
C ILE A 184 11.18 -3.04 -2.00
N ALA A 185 12.16 -3.96 -1.91
CA ALA A 185 12.08 -5.13 -1.04
C ALA A 185 11.99 -4.73 0.43
N LEU A 186 12.85 -3.79 0.88
CA LEU A 186 12.82 -3.24 2.23
C LEU A 186 11.47 -2.59 2.53
N LEU A 187 10.97 -1.74 1.63
CA LEU A 187 9.67 -1.08 1.79
C LEU A 187 8.53 -2.10 1.88
N THR A 188 8.57 -3.15 1.06
CA THR A 188 7.58 -4.24 1.07
C THR A 188 7.58 -4.97 2.40
N VAL A 189 8.76 -5.34 2.91
CA VAL A 189 8.91 -6.03 4.20
C VAL A 189 8.46 -5.13 5.36
N VAL A 190 8.89 -3.87 5.39
CA VAL A 190 8.54 -2.92 6.46
C VAL A 190 7.03 -2.72 6.54
N CYS A 191 6.36 -2.42 5.42
CA CYS A 191 4.92 -2.20 5.41
C CYS A 191 4.14 -3.49 5.68
N LEU A 192 4.55 -4.62 5.11
CA LEU A 192 3.89 -5.90 5.39
C LEU A 192 4.03 -6.28 6.88
N ALA A 193 5.24 -6.19 7.45
CA ALA A 193 5.47 -6.44 8.87
C ALA A 193 4.64 -5.52 9.76
N PHE A 194 4.56 -4.22 9.42
CA PHE A 194 3.69 -3.28 10.12
C PHE A 194 2.23 -3.76 10.18
N TYR A 195 1.66 -4.22 9.07
CA TYR A 195 0.28 -4.72 9.04
C TYR A 195 0.12 -6.06 9.78
N LEU A 196 1.09 -6.97 9.68
CA LEU A 196 1.05 -8.26 10.36
C LEU A 196 1.19 -8.14 11.89
N MET A 197 1.82 -7.07 12.38
CA MET A 197 2.04 -6.81 13.80
C MET A 197 0.89 -6.06 14.48
N ARG A 198 -0.16 -5.67 13.75
CA ARG A 198 -1.30 -4.95 14.33
C ARG A 198 -2.07 -5.80 15.36
N GLY A 199 -2.78 -5.11 16.26
CA GLY A 199 -3.70 -5.72 17.22
C GLY A 199 -4.88 -6.42 16.51
N GLN A 200 -5.61 -7.27 17.24
CA GLN A 200 -6.78 -8.00 16.71
C GLN A 200 -7.75 -7.07 15.98
N ASP A 201 -8.08 -5.97 16.62
CA ASP A 201 -8.99 -4.93 16.16
C ASP A 201 -8.71 -4.38 14.75
N ASP A 202 -7.48 -4.49 14.29
CA ASP A 202 -7.08 -4.05 12.96
C ASP A 202 -6.81 -5.21 12.02
N ARG A 203 -6.78 -6.46 12.46
CA ARG A 203 -6.55 -7.62 11.60
C ARG A 203 -7.79 -7.99 10.76
N ASN A 204 -8.41 -7.00 10.12
CA ASN A 204 -9.61 -7.11 9.30
C ASN A 204 -9.31 -7.20 7.79
N TYR A 205 -8.05 -7.41 7.40
CA TYR A 205 -7.61 -7.55 6.00
C TYR A 205 -7.85 -6.31 5.11
N GLY A 206 -8.12 -5.16 5.71
CA GLY A 206 -8.59 -3.98 4.99
C GLY A 206 -10.11 -3.92 4.85
N GLY A 207 -10.86 -4.60 5.72
CA GLY A 207 -12.33 -4.56 5.78
C GLY A 207 -13.00 -5.17 4.54
N MET A 208 -14.18 -4.66 4.20
CA MET A 208 -14.89 -5.03 2.97
C MET A 208 -14.09 -4.58 1.74
N SER A 209 -13.27 -5.46 1.17
CA SER A 209 -12.47 -5.17 -0.03
C SER A 209 -12.12 -6.44 -0.79
N CYS A 210 -12.07 -6.34 -2.12
CA CYS A 210 -11.80 -7.47 -3.02
C CYS A 210 -10.32 -7.90 -3.09
N ALA A 211 -9.46 -7.34 -2.25
CA ALA A 211 -8.02 -7.63 -2.17
C ALA A 211 -7.49 -7.26 -0.79
N PHE A 212 -6.24 -7.60 -0.48
CA PHE A 212 -5.56 -7.02 0.68
C PHE A 212 -5.29 -5.53 0.45
N ARG A 213 -6.29 -4.75 0.85
CA ARG A 213 -6.49 -3.35 0.44
C ARG A 213 -5.29 -2.47 0.73
N TRP A 214 -4.64 -2.71 1.86
CA TRP A 214 -3.56 -1.90 2.39
C TRP A 214 -2.24 -1.98 1.63
N MET A 215 -2.09 -2.97 0.75
CA MET A 215 -0.91 -3.15 -0.10
C MET A 215 -1.17 -2.73 -1.56
N LEU A 216 -2.38 -2.30 -1.92
CA LEU A 216 -2.70 -1.92 -3.31
C LEU A 216 -1.78 -0.81 -3.85
N TRP A 217 -1.36 0.13 -3.00
CA TRP A 217 -0.47 1.22 -3.38
C TRP A 217 0.96 0.79 -3.77
N PHE A 218 1.33 -0.47 -3.52
CA PHE A 218 2.62 -1.02 -3.92
C PHE A 218 2.70 -1.44 -5.39
N THR A 219 1.56 -1.47 -6.09
CA THR A 219 1.45 -1.86 -7.50
C THR A 219 2.57 -1.27 -8.38
N PRO A 220 2.92 0.03 -8.33
CA PRO A 220 3.97 0.58 -9.19
C PRO A 220 5.34 -0.05 -8.93
N PHE A 221 5.71 -0.27 -7.66
CA PHE A 221 6.99 -0.89 -7.31
C PHE A 221 7.09 -2.34 -7.77
N TRP A 222 6.01 -3.10 -7.58
CA TRP A 222 5.97 -4.51 -7.97
C TRP A 222 5.94 -4.67 -9.49
N LEU A 223 5.26 -3.78 -10.22
CA LEU A 223 5.36 -3.73 -11.68
C LEU A 223 6.79 -3.44 -12.15
N THR A 224 7.48 -2.45 -11.56
CA THR A 224 8.87 -2.14 -11.92
C THR A 224 9.80 -3.32 -11.68
N THR A 225 9.68 -3.98 -10.53
CA THR A 225 10.57 -5.09 -10.16
C THR A 225 10.22 -6.41 -10.88
N MET A 226 9.09 -6.49 -11.56
CA MET A 226 8.71 -7.64 -12.39
C MET A 226 9.45 -7.71 -13.73
N ILE A 227 9.91 -6.56 -14.25
CA ILE A 227 10.60 -6.42 -15.54
C ILE A 227 11.67 -7.50 -15.78
N PRO A 228 12.67 -7.70 -14.90
CA PRO A 228 13.75 -8.65 -15.18
C PRO A 228 13.29 -10.11 -15.24
N THR A 229 12.19 -10.46 -14.55
CA THR A 229 11.60 -11.79 -14.64
C THR A 229 10.95 -11.97 -16.00
N LEU A 230 10.16 -10.97 -16.44
CA LEU A 230 9.49 -11.00 -17.73
C LEU A 230 10.49 -11.04 -18.89
N ASP A 231 11.57 -10.28 -18.83
CA ASP A 231 12.63 -10.30 -19.86
C ASP A 231 13.20 -11.71 -20.04
N ARG A 232 13.50 -12.42 -18.94
CA ARG A 232 13.96 -13.82 -19.02
C ARG A 232 12.89 -14.76 -19.57
N MET A 233 11.66 -14.61 -19.10
CA MET A 233 10.55 -15.47 -19.55
C MET A 233 10.23 -15.25 -21.02
N ALA A 234 10.45 -14.05 -21.57
CA ALA A 234 10.16 -13.69 -22.96
C ALA A 234 10.92 -14.53 -23.99
N HIS A 235 12.07 -15.10 -23.64
CA HIS A 235 12.87 -15.93 -24.54
C HIS A 235 12.30 -17.33 -24.81
N SER A 236 11.30 -17.78 -24.03
CA SER A 236 10.68 -19.10 -24.19
C SER A 236 9.16 -19.00 -24.33
N ARG A 237 8.60 -19.75 -25.29
CA ARG A 237 7.14 -19.83 -25.49
C ARG A 237 6.42 -20.38 -24.26
N LEU A 238 7.02 -21.37 -23.58
CA LEU A 238 6.45 -21.96 -22.37
C LEU A 238 6.35 -20.91 -21.26
N TRP A 239 7.46 -20.23 -20.96
CA TRP A 239 7.50 -19.24 -19.88
C TRP A 239 6.66 -18.00 -20.18
N ARG A 240 6.60 -17.54 -21.43
CA ARG A 240 5.63 -16.54 -21.87
C ARG A 240 4.19 -16.97 -21.57
N GLY A 241 3.85 -18.22 -21.90
CA GLY A 241 2.54 -18.80 -21.58
C GLY A 241 2.27 -18.77 -20.08
N THR A 242 3.22 -19.18 -19.24
CA THR A 242 3.10 -19.12 -17.78
C THR A 242 2.86 -17.70 -17.27
N ALA A 243 3.62 -16.70 -17.74
CA ALA A 243 3.43 -15.31 -17.34
C ALA A 243 2.04 -14.78 -17.72
N LEU A 244 1.56 -15.12 -18.93
CA LEU A 244 0.21 -14.76 -19.38
C LEU A 244 -0.88 -15.43 -18.55
N VAL A 245 -0.71 -16.70 -18.15
CA VAL A 245 -1.66 -17.39 -17.27
C VAL A 245 -1.72 -16.72 -15.90
N LEU A 246 -0.57 -16.40 -15.29
CA LEU A 246 -0.53 -15.69 -14.00
C LEU A 246 -1.20 -14.32 -14.09
N LEU A 247 -0.96 -13.57 -15.18
CA LEU A 247 -1.62 -12.29 -15.44
C LEU A 247 -3.13 -12.46 -15.64
N ALA A 248 -3.56 -13.45 -16.42
CA ALA A 248 -4.97 -13.72 -16.68
C ALA A 248 -5.72 -14.06 -15.39
N LEU A 249 -5.18 -14.94 -14.55
CA LEU A 249 -5.77 -15.27 -13.24
C LEU A 249 -5.85 -14.04 -12.33
N SER A 250 -4.81 -13.21 -12.31
CA SER A 250 -4.79 -11.96 -11.57
C SER A 250 -5.86 -10.98 -12.06
N ALA A 251 -6.01 -10.83 -13.38
CA ALA A 251 -7.00 -9.96 -13.98
C ALA A 251 -8.44 -10.45 -13.73
N LEU A 252 -8.67 -11.77 -13.81
CA LEU A 252 -9.96 -12.37 -13.47
C LEU A 252 -10.34 -12.13 -12.01
N SER A 253 -9.38 -12.32 -11.08
CA SER A 253 -9.61 -12.05 -9.66
C SER A 253 -9.90 -10.57 -9.40
N ALA A 254 -9.19 -9.66 -10.06
CA ALA A 254 -9.43 -8.22 -9.96
C ALA A 254 -10.77 -7.78 -10.59
N ALA A 255 -11.24 -8.50 -11.63
CA ALA A 255 -12.50 -8.23 -12.31
C ALA A 255 -13.72 -8.88 -11.64
N TYR A 256 -13.51 -9.87 -10.74
CA TYR A 256 -14.57 -10.52 -9.98
C TYR A 256 -15.57 -9.57 -9.30
N PRO A 257 -15.15 -8.51 -8.56
CA PRO A 257 -16.09 -7.56 -7.96
C PRO A 257 -16.95 -6.80 -8.98
N THR A 258 -16.71 -7.01 -10.29
CA THR A 258 -17.28 -6.37 -11.48
C THR A 258 -17.34 -4.85 -11.35
N TRP A 259 -18.23 -4.31 -10.52
CA TRP A 259 -18.54 -2.89 -10.40
C TRP A 259 -18.47 -2.34 -8.95
N ASN A 260 -18.19 -3.18 -7.94
CA ASN A 260 -18.07 -2.74 -6.54
C ASN A 260 -16.80 -3.29 -5.85
N PRO A 261 -15.73 -2.49 -5.72
CA PRO A 261 -14.49 -2.92 -5.06
C PRO A 261 -14.63 -3.10 -3.54
N TRP A 262 -15.77 -2.68 -2.96
CA TRP A 262 -16.11 -2.84 -1.55
C TRP A 262 -16.94 -4.12 -1.30
N THR A 263 -16.52 -5.21 -1.93
CA THR A 263 -17.10 -6.55 -1.79
C THR A 263 -16.01 -7.52 -1.36
N HIS A 264 -16.39 -8.69 -0.85
CA HIS A 264 -15.43 -9.72 -0.50
C HIS A 264 -14.78 -10.32 -1.76
N PRO A 265 -13.51 -10.76 -1.68
CA PRO A 265 -12.88 -11.46 -2.78
C PRO A 265 -13.55 -12.82 -3.00
N TRP A 266 -13.59 -13.28 -4.24
CA TRP A 266 -14.18 -14.58 -4.61
C TRP A 266 -13.67 -15.73 -3.75
N LEU A 267 -12.39 -15.69 -3.37
CA LEU A 267 -11.78 -16.73 -2.57
C LEU A 267 -12.32 -16.75 -1.14
N LEU A 268 -12.66 -15.59 -0.56
CA LEU A 268 -13.33 -15.54 0.74
C LEU A 268 -14.75 -16.11 0.63
N GLU A 269 -15.49 -15.69 -0.39
CA GLU A 269 -16.86 -16.17 -0.62
C GLU A 269 -16.87 -17.70 -0.83
N TYR A 270 -15.92 -18.21 -1.61
CA TYR A 270 -15.74 -19.64 -1.82
C TYR A 270 -15.39 -20.40 -0.53
N MET A 271 -14.45 -19.88 0.28
CA MET A 271 -14.11 -20.48 1.58
C MET A 271 -15.28 -20.42 2.58
N THR A 272 -16.11 -19.39 2.50
CA THR A 272 -17.32 -19.25 3.32
C THR A 272 -18.37 -20.27 2.89
N TRP A 273 -18.56 -20.46 1.58
CA TRP A 273 -19.44 -21.48 1.01
C TRP A 273 -19.02 -22.90 1.43
N LEU A 274 -17.72 -23.18 1.47
CA LEU A 274 -17.17 -24.44 2.00
C LEU A 274 -17.28 -24.58 3.53
N GLY A 275 -17.69 -23.53 4.24
CA GLY A 275 -17.79 -23.50 5.70
C GLY A 275 -16.44 -23.44 6.43
N TRP A 276 -15.34 -23.16 5.71
CA TRP A 276 -13.98 -23.08 6.26
C TRP A 276 -13.73 -21.78 7.02
N VAL A 277 -14.41 -20.70 6.64
CA VAL A 277 -14.34 -19.39 7.28
C VAL A 277 -15.75 -18.95 7.67
N ARG A 278 -15.89 -18.41 8.88
CA ARG A 278 -17.16 -17.90 9.42
C ARG A 278 -16.87 -16.59 10.15
N TYR A 279 -17.30 -15.47 9.59
CA TYR A 279 -17.17 -14.13 10.17
C TYR A 279 -18.52 -13.63 10.69
#